data_AF-A0AAE6WMN4-F1
#
_entry.id   AF-A0AAE6WMN4-F1
#
_cell.length_a   1.000
_cell.length_b   1.000
_cell.length_c   1.000
_cell.angle_alpha   90.00
_cell.angle_beta   90.00
_cell.angle_gamma   90.00
#
_symmetry.space_group_name_H-M   'P 1'
#
loop_
_entity.id
_entity.type
_entity.pdbx_description
1 polymer ?
#
loop_
_entity_poly.entity_id
_entity_poly.type
_entity_poly.pdbx_seq_one_letter_code
_entity_poly.pdbx_strand_id
1 'polypeptide(L)'
;MKQEFLYFICKITNDDSFNELKSLFHKLKTAKESGKLHDGDYVLWKSFFKKEQLVKFWNPSQQELDEHWSLYHSLSVDERNTDPRLKVPWDFESWLDAIASAEYTIISCERIDQNRGKFEYDPWAFPYGSADALRFLLHIFDCDIIEEETGY
;
A
#
# COMPACT_ATOMS: atom_id res chain seq x y z
N MET A 1 23.38 15.76 -10.60
CA MET A 1 23.20 14.37 -10.14
C MET A 1 21.79 13.97 -10.51
N LYS A 2 21.57 12.79 -11.10
CA LYS A 2 20.21 12.24 -11.16
C LYS A 2 19.82 11.91 -9.72
N GLN A 3 18.68 12.41 -9.27
CA GLN A 3 18.11 11.97 -8.00
C GLN A 3 17.71 10.50 -8.19
N GLU A 4 18.28 9.61 -7.37
CA GLU A 4 17.92 8.19 -7.38
C GLU A 4 16.73 8.02 -6.44
N PHE A 5 15.55 7.81 -7.03
CA PHE A 5 14.33 7.51 -6.28
C PHE A 5 14.33 6.05 -5.85
N LEU A 6 13.72 5.76 -4.70
CA LEU A 6 13.38 4.40 -4.33
C LEU A 6 12.30 3.87 -5.26
N TYR A 7 12.29 2.56 -5.49
CA TYR A 7 11.37 1.98 -6.46
C TYR A 7 10.99 0.53 -6.22
N PHE A 8 9.88 0.15 -6.85
CA PHE A 8 9.49 -1.22 -7.11
C PHE A 8 9.47 -1.47 -8.62
N ILE A 9 9.99 -2.62 -9.06
CA ILE A 9 9.65 -3.17 -10.37
C ILE A 9 8.71 -4.33 -10.15
N CYS A 10 7.59 -4.33 -10.87
CA CYS A 10 6.62 -5.41 -10.82
C CYS A 10 6.42 -6.06 -12.18
N LYS A 11 5.98 -7.31 -12.16
CA LYS A 11 5.49 -8.00 -13.35
C LYS A 11 4.08 -7.50 -13.68
N ILE A 12 3.84 -7.21 -14.95
CA ILE A 12 2.52 -6.92 -15.49
C ILE A 12 1.94 -8.24 -16.02
N THR A 13 0.90 -8.72 -15.35
CA THR A 13 0.17 -9.94 -15.73
C THR A 13 -1.11 -9.63 -16.49
N ASN A 14 -1.68 -8.45 -16.28
CA ASN A 14 -2.88 -7.95 -16.92
C ASN A 14 -2.73 -6.45 -17.18
N ASP A 15 -2.82 -6.05 -18.45
CA ASP A 15 -2.61 -4.66 -18.86
C ASP A 15 -3.70 -3.71 -18.32
N ASP A 16 -4.95 -4.17 -18.25
CA ASP A 16 -6.06 -3.37 -17.73
C ASP A 16 -5.90 -3.12 -16.23
N SER A 17 -5.54 -4.16 -15.45
CA SER A 17 -5.24 -4.02 -14.01
C SER A 17 -4.11 -3.03 -13.78
N PHE A 18 -3.03 -3.10 -14.57
CA PHE A 18 -1.93 -2.17 -14.46
C PHE A 18 -2.32 -0.72 -14.82
N ASN A 19 -3.18 -0.53 -15.83
CA ASN A 19 -3.67 0.79 -16.20
C ASN A 19 -4.57 1.39 -15.10
N GLU A 20 -5.41 0.57 -14.46
CA GLU A 20 -6.23 0.96 -13.31
C GLU A 20 -5.36 1.34 -12.11
N LEU A 21 -4.34 0.53 -11.80
CA LEU A 21 -3.34 0.81 -10.78
C LEU A 21 -2.64 2.15 -11.03
N LYS A 22 -2.19 2.40 -12.26
CA LYS A 22 -1.57 3.67 -12.65
C LYS A 22 -2.51 4.85 -12.45
N SER A 23 -3.79 4.70 -12.82
CA SER A 23 -4.81 5.73 -12.62
C SER A 23 -5.03 6.04 -11.14
N LEU A 24 -5.18 5.01 -10.30
CA LEU A 24 -5.33 5.16 -8.86
C LEU A 24 -4.08 5.79 -8.23
N PHE A 25 -2.89 5.36 -8.64
CA PHE A 25 -1.62 5.91 -8.17
C PHE A 25 -1.51 7.42 -8.44
N HIS A 26 -1.93 7.88 -9.62
CA HIS A 26 -1.97 9.29 -9.94
C HIS A 26 -2.96 10.08 -9.06
N LYS A 27 -4.12 9.49 -8.73
CA LYS A 27 -5.10 10.09 -7.80
C LYS A 27 -4.52 10.19 -6.39
N LEU A 28 -3.91 9.12 -5.88
CA LEU A 28 -3.26 9.11 -4.57
C LEU A 28 -2.15 10.16 -4.49
N LYS A 29 -1.29 10.23 -5.52
CA LYS A 29 -0.26 11.27 -5.64
C LYS A 29 -0.84 12.68 -5.52
N THR A 30 -1.82 12.99 -6.37
CA THR A 30 -2.45 14.33 -6.42
C THR A 30 -3.13 14.68 -5.09
N ALA A 31 -3.81 13.71 -4.48
CA ALA A 31 -4.47 13.90 -3.19
C ALA A 31 -3.46 14.09 -2.05
N LYS A 32 -2.34 13.34 -2.05
CA LYS A 32 -1.26 13.51 -1.08
C LYS A 32 -0.62 14.89 -1.17
N GLU A 33 -0.24 15.30 -2.37
CA GLU A 33 0.40 16.60 -2.62
C GLU A 33 -0.50 17.78 -2.23
N SER A 34 -1.81 17.61 -2.30
CA SER A 34 -2.79 18.62 -1.88
C SER A 34 -3.24 18.50 -0.42
N GLY A 35 -2.73 17.52 0.34
CA GLY A 35 -3.10 17.27 1.73
C GLY A 35 -4.51 16.69 1.94
N LYS A 36 -5.15 16.20 0.88
CA LYS A 36 -6.57 15.79 0.86
C LYS A 36 -6.81 14.30 1.05
N LEU A 37 -5.77 13.49 1.20
CA LEU A 37 -5.93 12.06 1.49
C LEU A 37 -6.66 11.82 2.82
N HIS A 38 -6.44 12.70 3.81
CA HIS A 38 -7.06 12.62 5.14
C HIS A 38 -8.45 13.26 5.24
N ASP A 39 -9.03 13.76 4.14
CA ASP A 39 -10.34 14.44 4.18
C ASP A 39 -11.52 13.48 4.47
N GLY A 40 -11.26 12.20 4.73
CA GLY A 40 -12.21 11.26 5.34
C GLY A 40 -13.26 10.66 4.40
N ASP A 41 -13.20 10.93 3.09
CA ASP A 41 -14.12 10.34 2.12
C ASP A 41 -13.68 8.93 1.70
N TYR A 42 -13.68 8.00 2.66
CA TYR A 42 -13.34 6.59 2.42
C TYR A 42 -14.29 5.92 1.43
N VAL A 43 -15.53 6.40 1.30
CA VAL A 43 -16.51 5.88 0.34
C VAL A 43 -16.06 6.20 -1.08
N LEU A 44 -15.63 7.43 -1.36
CA LEU A 44 -15.03 7.80 -2.63
C LEU A 44 -13.80 6.95 -2.93
N TRP A 45 -12.88 6.80 -1.98
CA TRP A 45 -11.66 6.02 -2.21
C TRP A 45 -11.96 4.55 -2.50
N LYS A 46 -12.89 3.92 -1.76
CA LYS A 46 -13.33 2.54 -2.03
C LYS A 46 -13.94 2.39 -3.43
N SER A 47 -14.56 3.45 -3.98
CA SER A 47 -15.17 3.40 -5.33
C SER A 47 -14.17 3.23 -6.48
N PHE A 48 -12.87 3.48 -6.25
CA PHE A 48 -11.82 3.23 -7.24
C PHE A 48 -11.38 1.76 -7.30
N PHE A 49 -11.89 0.91 -6.42
CA PHE A 49 -11.55 -0.49 -6.35
C PHE A 49 -12.70 -1.37 -6.80
N LYS A 50 -12.36 -2.46 -7.48
CA LYS A 50 -13.31 -3.54 -7.77
C LYS A 50 -13.52 -4.41 -6.55
N LYS A 51 -14.59 -5.22 -6.56
CA LYS A 51 -14.93 -6.10 -5.44
C LYS A 51 -13.80 -7.09 -5.13
N GLU A 52 -13.19 -7.67 -6.15
CA GLU A 52 -12.06 -8.59 -6.07
C GLU A 52 -10.80 -7.97 -5.45
N GLN A 53 -10.64 -6.65 -5.55
CA GLN A 53 -9.56 -5.91 -4.91
C GLN A 53 -9.91 -5.61 -3.44
N LEU A 54 -11.15 -5.20 -3.17
CA LEU A 54 -11.60 -4.87 -1.82
C LEU A 54 -11.57 -6.08 -0.86
N VAL A 55 -11.79 -7.30 -1.36
CA VAL A 55 -11.71 -8.52 -0.53
C VAL A 55 -10.29 -8.87 -0.07
N LYS A 56 -9.25 -8.23 -0.63
CA LYS A 56 -7.85 -8.40 -0.17
C LYS A 56 -7.52 -7.58 1.07
N PHE A 57 -8.31 -6.54 1.35
CA PHE A 57 -8.22 -5.81 2.62
C PHE A 57 -8.79 -6.66 3.75
N TRP A 58 -8.27 -6.44 4.96
CA TRP A 58 -8.83 -7.03 6.15
C TRP A 58 -10.18 -6.37 6.46
N ASN A 59 -11.22 -7.20 6.43
CA ASN A 59 -12.59 -6.80 6.76
C ASN A 59 -13.22 -7.91 7.63
N PRO A 60 -12.78 -8.04 8.88
CA PRO A 60 -13.19 -9.13 9.77
C PRO A 60 -14.66 -8.98 10.17
N SER A 61 -15.29 -10.10 10.51
CA SER A 61 -16.48 -10.11 11.35
C SER A 61 -16.15 -9.64 12.77
N GLN A 62 -17.19 -9.28 13.54
CA GLN A 62 -17.00 -8.90 14.95
C GLN A 62 -16.34 -10.04 15.76
N GLN A 63 -16.69 -11.29 15.47
CA GLN A 63 -16.09 -12.45 16.15
C GLN A 63 -14.59 -12.55 15.85
N GLU A 64 -14.17 -12.45 14.59
CA GLU A 64 -12.75 -12.50 14.21
C GLU A 64 -11.97 -11.33 14.83
N LEU A 65 -12.60 -10.16 14.92
CA LEU A 65 -12.01 -8.99 15.58
C LEU A 65 -11.83 -9.22 17.09
N ASP A 66 -12.83 -9.78 17.76
CA ASP A 66 -12.78 -10.11 19.18
C ASP A 66 -11.70 -11.18 19.47
N GLU A 67 -11.59 -12.19 18.61
CA GLU A 67 -10.56 -13.23 18.67
C GLU A 67 -9.16 -12.63 18.47
N HIS A 68 -8.99 -11.74 17.49
CA HIS A 68 -7.74 -11.04 17.23
C HIS A 68 -7.30 -10.23 18.44
N TRP A 69 -8.17 -9.39 19.00
CA TRP A 69 -7.84 -8.57 20.16
C TRP A 69 -7.63 -9.39 21.42
N SER A 70 -8.38 -10.49 21.61
CA SER A 70 -8.15 -11.40 22.73
C SER A 70 -6.74 -12.01 22.66
N LEU A 71 -6.32 -12.46 21.47
CA LEU A 71 -4.96 -12.95 21.25
C LEU A 71 -3.92 -11.84 21.48
N TYR A 72 -4.12 -10.66 20.89
CA TYR A 72 -3.20 -9.53 21.03
C TYR A 72 -2.93 -9.20 22.50
N HIS A 73 -3.98 -9.07 23.31
CA HIS A 73 -3.86 -8.73 24.72
C HIS A 73 -3.28 -9.87 25.58
N SER A 74 -3.39 -11.12 25.13
CA SER A 74 -2.83 -12.29 25.84
C SER A 74 -1.31 -12.43 25.71
N LEU A 75 -0.72 -11.83 24.67
CA LEU A 75 0.71 -11.92 24.36
C LEU A 75 1.49 -10.75 24.96
N SER A 76 2.77 -10.99 25.28
CA SER A 76 3.73 -9.93 25.61
C SER A 76 4.08 -9.08 24.37
N VAL A 77 4.74 -7.92 24.57
CA VAL A 77 5.12 -7.03 23.47
C VAL A 77 6.03 -7.73 22.44
N ASP A 78 7.02 -8.49 22.90
CA ASP A 78 7.97 -9.17 22.01
C ASP A 78 7.29 -10.29 21.20
N GLU A 79 6.36 -11.01 21.83
CA GLU A 79 5.54 -12.02 21.16
C GLU A 79 4.62 -11.39 20.12
N ARG A 80 3.95 -10.27 20.44
CA ARG A 80 3.05 -9.59 19.49
C ARG A 80 3.75 -9.23 18.18
N ASN A 81 4.99 -8.75 18.26
CA ASN A 81 5.76 -8.31 17.10
C ASN A 81 6.14 -9.45 16.15
N THR A 82 6.16 -10.69 16.63
CA THR A 82 6.67 -11.84 15.88
C THR A 82 5.61 -12.92 15.64
N ASP A 83 4.48 -12.90 16.36
CA ASP A 83 3.43 -13.90 16.24
C ASP A 83 2.72 -13.83 14.88
N PRO A 84 2.81 -14.87 14.04
CA PRO A 84 2.21 -14.86 12.71
C PRO A 84 0.68 -14.82 12.75
N ARG A 85 0.04 -15.19 13.87
CA ARG A 85 -1.43 -15.17 14.01
C ARG A 85 -1.98 -13.76 14.14
N LEU A 86 -1.14 -12.80 14.54
CA LEU A 86 -1.50 -11.37 14.56
C LEU A 86 -1.24 -10.67 13.23
N LYS A 87 -0.59 -11.33 12.27
CA LYS A 87 -0.38 -10.78 10.92
C LYS A 87 -1.67 -10.89 10.12
N VAL A 88 -2.40 -9.78 10.08
CA VAL A 88 -3.57 -9.59 9.23
C VAL A 88 -3.21 -8.70 8.04
N PRO A 89 -3.94 -8.79 6.91
CA PRO A 89 -3.82 -7.79 5.85
C PRO A 89 -4.15 -6.40 6.39
N TRP A 90 -3.81 -5.36 5.62
CA TRP A 90 -4.24 -4.01 5.97
C TRP A 90 -5.77 -3.91 5.95
N ASP A 91 -6.35 -3.25 6.95
CA ASP A 91 -7.68 -2.66 6.77
C ASP A 91 -7.58 -1.44 5.85
N PHE A 92 -8.69 -1.08 5.20
CA PHE A 92 -8.69 -0.06 4.16
C PHE A 92 -8.33 1.33 4.68
N GLU A 93 -8.83 1.69 5.87
CA GLU A 93 -8.70 3.04 6.41
C GLU A 93 -7.27 3.26 6.90
N SER A 94 -6.72 2.31 7.67
CA SER A 94 -5.31 2.36 8.10
C SER A 94 -4.34 2.34 6.93
N TRP A 95 -4.63 1.59 5.86
CA TRP A 95 -3.80 1.61 4.65
C TRP A 95 -3.75 2.99 4.00
N LEU A 96 -4.90 3.64 3.86
CA LEU A 96 -4.97 4.97 3.26
C LEU A 96 -4.30 6.02 4.14
N ASP A 97 -4.53 5.96 5.46
CA ASP A 97 -3.90 6.84 6.45
C ASP A 97 -2.37 6.65 6.47
N ALA A 98 -1.87 5.42 6.31
CA ALA A 98 -0.44 5.16 6.20
C ALA A 98 0.16 5.84 4.96
N ILE A 99 -0.49 5.77 3.79
CA ILE A 99 -0.03 6.50 2.60
C ILE A 99 -0.05 8.00 2.83
N ALA A 100 -1.10 8.50 3.48
CA ALA A 100 -1.33 9.91 3.68
C ALA A 100 -0.29 10.53 4.63
N SER A 101 0.02 9.82 5.73
CA SER A 101 0.97 10.26 6.77
C SER A 101 2.44 9.97 6.46
N ALA A 102 2.75 9.04 5.54
CA ALA A 102 4.13 8.68 5.25
C ALA A 102 4.98 9.84 4.72
N GLU A 103 6.26 9.87 5.09
CA GLU A 103 7.22 10.93 4.76
C GLU A 103 7.99 10.61 3.46
N TYR A 104 7.22 10.33 2.40
CA TYR A 104 7.72 10.23 1.03
C TYR A 104 6.82 10.98 0.05
N THR A 105 7.39 11.38 -1.08
CA THR A 105 6.65 11.89 -2.24
C THR A 105 6.40 10.74 -3.20
N ILE A 106 5.17 10.60 -3.67
CA ILE A 106 4.82 9.62 -4.71
C ILE A 106 5.27 10.19 -6.06
N ILE A 107 6.18 9.53 -6.78
CA ILE A 107 6.81 10.10 -7.98
C ILE A 107 6.11 9.62 -9.26
N SER A 108 6.17 8.32 -9.56
CA SER A 108 5.73 7.79 -10.86
C SER A 108 5.22 6.34 -10.76
N CYS A 109 4.32 5.97 -11.66
CA CYS A 109 3.91 4.59 -11.92
C CYS A 109 3.88 4.42 -13.44
N GLU A 110 4.91 3.81 -14.00
CA GLU A 110 5.15 3.80 -15.44
C GLU A 110 5.47 2.40 -15.96
N ARG A 111 5.08 2.14 -17.20
CA ARG A 111 5.46 0.90 -17.88
C ARG A 111 6.91 1.02 -18.36
N ILE A 112 7.75 0.04 -18.02
CA ILE A 112 9.13 -0.05 -18.52
C ILE A 112 9.14 -0.75 -19.88
N ASP A 113 8.39 -1.85 -19.98
CA ASP A 113 8.23 -2.64 -21.20
C ASP A 113 6.92 -3.45 -21.17
N GLN A 114 6.75 -4.37 -22.13
CA GLN A 114 5.52 -5.18 -22.25
C GLN A 114 5.13 -5.93 -20.98
N ASN A 115 6.09 -6.35 -20.16
CA ASN A 115 5.84 -7.24 -19.02
C ASN A 115 6.20 -6.62 -17.67
N ARG A 116 6.69 -5.37 -17.64
CA ARG A 116 7.21 -4.75 -16.41
C ARG A 116 6.73 -3.32 -16.21
N GLY A 117 6.35 -3.02 -14.97
CA GLY A 117 6.05 -1.69 -14.47
C GLY A 117 7.07 -1.23 -13.43
N LYS A 118 7.27 0.08 -13.32
CA LYS A 118 8.09 0.74 -12.30
C LYS A 118 7.23 1.68 -11.48
N PHE A 119 7.38 1.62 -10.17
CA PHE A 119 6.79 2.55 -9.21
C PHE A 119 7.91 3.27 -8.50
N GLU A 120 7.92 4.59 -8.51
CA GLU A 120 8.97 5.40 -7.89
C GLU A 120 8.38 6.29 -6.79
N TYR A 121 9.13 6.43 -5.71
CA TYR A 121 8.82 7.31 -4.59
C TYR A 121 10.11 7.90 -4.01
N ASP A 122 9.99 9.08 -3.40
CA ASP A 122 11.12 9.86 -2.89
C ASP A 122 10.95 10.10 -1.38
N PRO A 123 11.62 9.31 -0.52
CA PRO A 123 11.60 9.55 0.91
C PRO A 123 12.33 10.85 1.24
N TRP A 124 11.73 11.68 2.09
CA TRP A 124 12.34 12.95 2.54
C TRP A 124 12.76 12.93 4.01
N ALA A 125 12.55 11.81 4.70
CA ALA A 125 13.00 11.56 6.07
C ALA A 125 13.36 10.07 6.27
N PHE A 126 14.03 9.76 7.38
CA PHE A 126 14.17 8.39 7.85
C PHE A 126 13.93 8.30 9.37
N PRO A 127 13.02 7.43 9.84
CA PRO A 127 12.16 6.51 9.07
C PRO A 127 11.01 7.25 8.36
N TYR A 128 10.72 6.89 7.10
CA TYR A 128 9.67 7.55 6.30
C TYR A 128 8.27 6.94 6.43
N GLY A 129 8.03 6.06 7.41
CA GLY A 129 6.74 5.37 7.58
C GLY A 129 6.58 4.05 6.79
N SER A 130 7.69 3.47 6.30
CA SER A 130 7.74 2.25 5.48
C SER A 130 7.11 2.41 4.09
N ALA A 131 7.50 1.52 3.17
CA ALA A 131 6.90 1.39 1.85
C ALA A 131 5.82 0.28 1.81
N ASP A 132 5.48 -0.32 2.95
CA ASP A 132 4.53 -1.44 3.05
C ASP A 132 3.14 -1.12 2.48
N ALA A 133 2.64 0.10 2.68
CA ALA A 133 1.35 0.50 2.11
C ALA A 133 1.40 0.57 0.57
N LEU A 134 2.54 0.98 -0.01
CA LEU A 134 2.75 0.94 -1.46
C LEU A 134 2.93 -0.49 -1.96
N ARG A 135 3.66 -1.36 -1.24
CA ARG A 135 3.76 -2.79 -1.56
C ARG A 135 2.39 -3.46 -1.58
N PHE A 136 1.56 -3.15 -0.59
CA PHE A 136 0.20 -3.68 -0.50
C PHE A 136 -0.68 -3.22 -1.66
N LEU A 137 -0.53 -1.97 -2.12
CA LEU A 137 -1.20 -1.48 -3.32
C LEU A 137 -0.85 -2.33 -4.56
N LEU A 138 0.43 -2.66 -4.77
CA LEU A 138 0.84 -3.53 -5.88
C LEU A 138 0.21 -4.93 -5.78
N HIS A 139 0.18 -5.49 -4.56
CA HIS A 139 -0.46 -6.77 -4.30
C HIS A 139 -1.97 -6.76 -4.59
N ILE A 140 -2.67 -5.68 -4.25
CA ILE A 140 -4.11 -5.54 -4.52
C ILE A 140 -4.42 -5.65 -6.02
N PHE A 141 -3.53 -5.15 -6.86
CA PHE A 141 -3.66 -5.16 -8.33
C PHE A 141 -2.96 -6.35 -9.00
N ASP A 142 -2.58 -7.38 -8.23
CA ASP A 142 -1.91 -8.59 -8.73
C ASP A 142 -0.62 -8.31 -9.51
N CYS A 143 0.09 -7.26 -9.08
CA CYS A 143 1.38 -6.85 -9.61
C CYS A 143 2.49 -7.41 -8.71
N ASP A 144 3.05 -8.56 -9.10
CA ASP A 144 4.12 -9.21 -8.36
C ASP A 144 5.41 -8.38 -8.40
N ILE A 145 5.91 -7.96 -7.24
CA ILE A 145 7.19 -7.25 -7.11
C ILE A 145 8.32 -8.23 -7.43
N ILE A 146 9.18 -7.86 -8.38
CA ILE A 146 10.35 -8.64 -8.80
C ILE A 146 11.68 -7.96 -8.46
N GLU A 147 11.64 -6.66 -8.17
CA GLU A 147 12.81 -5.86 -7.77
C GLU A 147 12.35 -4.73 -6.85
N GLU A 148 13.14 -4.42 -5.84
CA GLU A 148 12.87 -3.33 -4.91
C GLU A 148 14.18 -2.66 -4.49
N GLU A 149 14.21 -1.33 -4.56
CA GLU A 149 15.27 -0.48 -4.00
C GLU A 149 14.76 0.19 -2.72
N THR A 150 15.45 -0.05 -1.61
CA THR A 150 15.00 0.35 -0.27
C THR A 150 15.88 1.43 0.36
N GLY A 151 16.96 1.84 -0.30
CA GLY A 151 17.91 2.82 0.20
C GLY A 151 18.87 2.28 1.26
N TYR A 152 18.94 0.95 1.41
CA TYR A 152 19.76 0.21 2.38
C TYR A 152 20.66 -0.84 1.73
#